data_AF-A0A661PXB0-F1
#
_entry.id   AF-A0A661PXB0-F1
#
_cell.length_a   1.000
_cell.length_b   1.000
_cell.length_c   1.000
_cell.angle_alpha   90.00
_cell.angle_beta   90.00
_cell.angle_gamma   90.00
#
_symmetry.space_group_name_H-M   'P 1'
#
loop_
_entity.id
_entity.type
_entity.pdbx_description
1 polymer ?
#
loop_
_entity_poly.entity_id
_entity_poly.type
_entity_poly.pdbx_seq_one_letter_code
_entity_poly.pdbx_strand_id
1 'polypeptide(L)'
;PVGIITANAKRMTPELLTIAAAGSGVKFVVAGLEDKPAFRAPILDEVGPLNSQKIESEIMETAIELQMKNPEIGAILLECSNMPPYAHAVQQATGLPVFDFTTMINYMVAGNHRKKFDGIF
;
A
#
# COMPACT_ATOMS: atom_id res chain seq x y z
N PRO A 1 13.04 -6.73 0.54
CA PRO A 1 11.74 -7.15 -0.03
C PRO A 1 10.76 -5.99 -0.16
N VAL A 2 9.65 -6.17 -0.88
CA VAL A 2 8.52 -5.22 -0.86
C VAL A 2 7.44 -5.76 0.06
N GLY A 3 7.01 -4.97 1.04
CA GLY A 3 5.86 -5.28 1.88
C GLY A 3 4.57 -4.92 1.15
N ILE A 4 3.63 -5.84 1.04
CA ILE A 4 2.31 -5.58 0.46
C ILE A 4 1.28 -5.59 1.57
N ILE A 5 0.51 -4.50 1.70
CA ILE A 5 -0.70 -4.46 2.52
C ILE A 5 -1.89 -4.54 1.56
N THR A 6 -2.71 -5.57 1.73
CA THR A 6 -3.88 -5.83 0.88
C THR A 6 -5.15 -5.95 1.72
N ALA A 7 -6.30 -5.83 1.06
CA ALA A 7 -7.59 -6.02 1.72
C ALA A 7 -7.75 -7.48 2.22
N ASN A 8 -7.17 -8.46 1.51
CA ASN A 8 -7.27 -9.87 1.90
C ASN A 8 -6.03 -10.66 1.46
N ALA A 9 -5.19 -11.06 2.42
CA ALA A 9 -3.94 -11.77 2.11
C ALA A 9 -4.18 -13.12 1.43
N LYS A 10 -5.31 -13.78 1.71
CA LYS A 10 -5.67 -15.09 1.11
C LYS A 10 -5.92 -15.00 -0.41
N ARG A 11 -6.11 -13.80 -0.96
CA ARG A 11 -6.27 -13.57 -2.40
C ARG A 11 -4.93 -13.35 -3.14
N MET A 12 -3.84 -13.09 -2.40
CA MET A 12 -2.51 -12.85 -2.98
C MET A 12 -1.75 -14.16 -3.18
N THR A 13 -2.18 -14.97 -4.15
CA THR A 13 -1.54 -16.26 -4.41
C THR A 13 -0.12 -16.10 -4.97
N PRO A 14 0.78 -17.09 -4.77
CA PRO A 14 2.12 -17.06 -5.34
C PRO A 14 2.13 -16.86 -6.88
N GLU A 15 1.17 -17.44 -7.59
CA GLU A 15 1.02 -17.29 -9.04
C GLU A 15 0.70 -15.85 -9.42
N LEU A 16 -0.25 -15.23 -8.71
CA LEU A 16 -0.61 -13.82 -8.93
C LEU A 16 0.58 -12.90 -8.69
N LEU A 17 1.30 -13.10 -7.58
CA LEU A 17 2.49 -12.31 -7.27
C LEU A 17 3.59 -12.47 -8.32
N THR A 18 3.76 -13.69 -8.84
CA THR A 18 4.74 -13.98 -9.91
C THR A 18 4.38 -13.24 -11.20
N ILE A 19 3.10 -13.26 -11.59
CA ILE A 19 2.60 -12.55 -12.77
C ILE A 19 2.76 -11.03 -12.58
N ALA A 20 2.33 -10.49 -11.45
CA ALA A 20 2.39 -9.07 -11.14
C ALA A 20 3.83 -8.53 -11.13
N ALA A 21 4.79 -9.35 -10.70
CA ALA A 21 6.20 -8.99 -10.68
C ALA A 21 6.89 -9.12 -12.04
N ALA A 22 6.20 -9.59 -13.09
CA ALA A 22 6.74 -9.83 -14.42
C ALA A 22 8.07 -10.62 -14.42
N GLY A 23 8.22 -11.57 -13.48
CA GLY A 23 9.45 -12.37 -13.34
C GLY A 23 10.67 -11.61 -12.83
N SER A 24 10.53 -10.39 -12.29
CA SER A 24 11.63 -9.55 -11.80
C SER A 24 12.46 -10.12 -10.64
N GLY A 25 12.06 -11.27 -10.07
CA GLY A 25 12.71 -11.87 -8.91
C GLY A 25 12.53 -11.08 -7.61
N VAL A 26 11.70 -10.03 -7.62
CA VAL A 26 11.34 -9.25 -6.43
C VAL A 26 10.64 -10.16 -5.43
N LYS A 27 11.12 -10.11 -4.18
CA LYS A 27 10.49 -10.83 -3.07
C LYS A 27 9.42 -9.97 -2.43
N PHE A 28 8.26 -10.57 -2.18
CA PHE A 28 7.14 -9.94 -1.51
C PHE A 28 6.89 -10.58 -0.15
N VAL A 29 6.47 -9.76 0.80
CA VAL A 29 5.90 -10.21 2.08
C VAL A 29 4.54 -9.55 2.21
N VAL A 30 3.50 -10.34 2.48
CA VAL A 30 2.10 -9.88 2.39
C VAL A 30 1.49 -9.85 3.78
N ALA A 31 0.83 -8.74 4.11
CA ALA A 31 -0.09 -8.62 5.23
C ALA A 31 -1.49 -8.24 4.73
N GLY A 32 -2.50 -8.81 5.37
CA GLY A 32 -3.89 -8.60 5.00
C GLY A 32 -4.68 -7.92 6.11
N LEU A 33 -5.73 -7.20 5.72
CA LEU A 33 -6.65 -6.51 6.62
C LEU A 33 -7.98 -7.27 6.79
N GLU A 34 -8.08 -8.52 6.30
CA GLU A 34 -9.36 -9.26 6.28
C GLU A 34 -9.96 -9.53 7.67
N ASP A 35 -9.13 -9.49 8.71
CA ASP A 35 -9.50 -9.72 10.11
C ASP A 35 -9.47 -8.42 10.94
N LYS A 36 -9.20 -7.27 10.31
CA LYS A 36 -9.20 -5.95 10.96
C LYS A 36 -10.62 -5.36 10.91
N PRO A 37 -11.34 -5.25 12.04
CA PRO A 37 -12.78 -5.02 12.03
C PRO A 37 -13.20 -3.66 11.45
N ALA A 38 -12.44 -2.59 11.68
CA ALA A 38 -12.80 -1.27 11.15
C ALA A 38 -12.59 -1.16 9.65
N PHE A 39 -11.61 -1.86 9.09
CA PHE A 39 -11.43 -2.03 7.65
C PHE A 39 -12.49 -2.97 7.06
N ARG A 40 -12.64 -4.17 7.64
CA ARG A 40 -13.48 -5.24 7.11
C ARG A 40 -14.93 -4.82 6.93
N ALA A 41 -15.58 -4.31 7.98
CA ALA A 41 -17.02 -4.06 7.95
C ALA A 41 -17.45 -3.13 6.79
N PRO A 42 -16.93 -1.90 6.66
CA PRO A 42 -17.35 -0.99 5.60
C PRO A 42 -16.75 -1.29 4.22
N ILE A 43 -15.59 -1.97 4.13
CA ILE A 43 -14.88 -2.14 2.84
C ILE A 43 -15.05 -3.54 2.24
N LEU A 44 -14.98 -4.60 3.06
CA LEU A 44 -15.08 -5.98 2.56
C LEU A 44 -16.50 -6.53 2.63
N ASP A 45 -17.20 -6.23 3.72
CA ASP A 45 -18.56 -6.72 3.96
C ASP A 45 -19.63 -5.66 3.54
N GLU A 46 -19.21 -4.43 3.20
CA GLU A 46 -20.05 -3.31 2.79
C GLU A 46 -21.17 -2.95 3.79
N VAL A 47 -20.87 -3.08 5.08
CA VAL A 47 -21.81 -2.82 6.19
C VAL A 47 -21.29 -1.75 7.15
N GLY A 48 -22.23 -0.97 7.68
CA GLY A 48 -21.95 0.02 8.71
C GLY A 48 -21.18 1.25 8.21
N PRO A 49 -20.91 2.21 9.12
CA PRO A 49 -20.23 3.44 8.76
C PRO A 49 -18.72 3.22 8.64
N LEU A 50 -18.10 3.93 7.69
CA LEU A 50 -16.65 4.02 7.57
C LEU A 50 -16.09 4.95 8.67
N ASN A 51 -15.30 4.41 9.59
CA ASN A 51 -14.55 5.19 10.57
C ASN A 51 -13.09 5.30 10.12
N SER A 52 -12.76 6.44 9.49
CA SER A 52 -11.47 6.64 8.83
C SER A 52 -10.29 6.58 9.82
N GLN A 53 -10.44 7.13 11.03
CA GLN A 53 -9.37 7.11 12.04
C GLN A 53 -9.05 5.70 12.54
N LYS A 54 -10.07 4.86 12.72
CA LYS A 54 -9.85 3.46 13.12
C LYS A 54 -9.21 2.65 12.00
N ILE A 55 -9.64 2.88 10.76
CA ILE A 55 -9.03 2.25 9.59
C ILE A 55 -7.55 2.66 9.45
N GLU A 56 -7.24 3.94 9.61
CA GLU A 56 -5.87 4.44 9.58
C GLU A 56 -5.00 3.72 10.62
N SER A 57 -5.51 3.59 11.86
CA SER A 57 -4.81 2.89 12.94
C SER A 57 -4.56 1.42 12.59
N GLU A 58 -5.58 0.70 12.10
CA GLU A 58 -5.43 -0.71 11.71
C GLU A 58 -4.43 -0.91 10.56
N ILE A 59 -4.41 -0.01 9.58
CA ILE A 59 -3.44 -0.05 8.48
C ILE A 59 -2.03 0.25 8.98
N MET A 60 -1.84 1.28 9.82
CA MET A 60 -0.54 1.62 10.39
C MET A 60 0.02 0.50 11.25
N GLU A 61 -0.78 -0.07 12.15
CA GLU A 61 -0.38 -1.21 12.99
C GLU A 61 0.04 -2.39 12.12
N THR A 62 -0.71 -2.68 11.07
CA THR A 62 -0.38 -3.76 10.12
C THR A 62 0.95 -3.49 9.42
N ALA A 63 1.22 -2.24 9.02
CA ALA A 63 2.48 -1.84 8.41
C ALA A 63 3.68 -1.99 9.37
N ILE A 64 3.53 -1.51 10.61
CA ILE A 64 4.54 -1.62 11.66
C ILE A 64 4.83 -3.10 11.96
N GLU A 65 3.79 -3.91 12.17
CA GLU A 65 3.95 -5.34 12.41
C GLU A 65 4.66 -6.06 11.25
N LEU A 66 4.29 -5.73 10.01
CA LEU A 66 4.92 -6.30 8.82
C LEU A 66 6.41 -5.95 8.76
N GLN A 67 6.78 -4.70 9.05
CA GLN A 67 8.17 -4.24 9.12
C GLN A 67 8.94 -4.90 10.26
N MET A 68 8.36 -4.98 11.46
CA MET A 68 9.03 -5.63 12.62
C MET A 68 9.34 -7.10 12.36
N LYS A 69 8.42 -7.82 11.71
CA LYS A 69 8.59 -9.25 11.37
C LYS A 69 9.58 -9.46 10.21
N ASN A 70 9.81 -8.44 9.39
CA ASN A 70 10.63 -8.50 8.17
C ASN A 70 11.48 -7.22 8.04
N PRO A 71 12.52 -7.06 8.88
CA PRO A 71 13.31 -5.82 8.96
C PRO A 71 14.04 -5.46 7.65
N GLU A 72 14.12 -6.39 6.69
CA GLU A 72 14.72 -6.20 5.37
C GLU A 72 13.74 -5.65 4.30
N ILE A 73 12.49 -5.32 4.67
CA ILE A 73 11.57 -4.61 3.78
C ILE A 73 12.15 -3.23 3.47
N GLY A 74 12.26 -2.90 2.17
CA GLY A 74 12.77 -1.61 1.70
C GLY A 74 11.68 -0.63 1.26
N ALA A 75 10.45 -1.10 1.06
CA ALA A 75 9.30 -0.29 0.65
C ALA A 75 7.98 -1.02 0.94
N ILE A 76 6.90 -0.25 1.07
CA ILE A 76 5.54 -0.74 1.25
C ILE A 76 4.69 -0.41 0.02
N LEU A 77 3.90 -1.37 -0.46
CA LEU A 77 2.86 -1.22 -1.46
C LEU A 77 1.50 -1.35 -0.77
N LEU A 78 0.67 -0.33 -0.87
CA LEU A 78 -0.75 -0.39 -0.51
C LEU A 78 -1.52 -0.82 -1.75
N GLU A 79 -1.98 -2.07 -1.77
CA GLU A 79 -2.54 -2.69 -2.97
C GLU A 79 -4.01 -2.31 -3.19
N CYS A 80 -4.80 -2.17 -2.13
CA CYS A 80 -6.23 -1.87 -2.26
C CYS A 80 -6.49 -0.38 -2.56
N SER A 81 -7.46 -0.11 -3.44
CA SER A 81 -7.84 1.26 -3.83
C SER A 81 -8.38 2.14 -2.70
N ASN A 82 -8.78 1.55 -1.57
CA ASN A 82 -9.27 2.28 -0.39
C ASN A 82 -8.15 2.69 0.58
N MET A 83 -6.90 2.27 0.36
CA MET A 83 -5.77 2.54 1.24
C MET A 83 -4.96 3.84 0.97
N PRO A 84 -4.92 4.43 -0.25
CA PRO A 84 -4.15 5.64 -0.51
C PRO A 84 -4.39 6.82 0.45
N PRO A 85 -5.62 7.08 0.96
CA PRO A 85 -5.83 8.14 1.95
C PRO A 85 -4.93 8.03 3.19
N TYR A 86 -4.44 6.83 3.50
CA TYR A 86 -3.65 6.53 4.70
C TYR A 86 -2.14 6.37 4.41
N ALA A 87 -1.70 6.54 3.16
CA ALA A 87 -0.31 6.34 2.75
C ALA A 87 0.68 7.22 3.52
N HIS A 88 0.29 8.47 3.81
CA HIS A 88 1.11 9.38 4.60
C HIS A 88 1.33 8.87 6.03
N ALA A 89 0.27 8.41 6.69
CA ALA A 89 0.33 7.89 8.06
C ALA A 89 1.22 6.64 8.14
N VAL A 90 1.08 5.73 7.17
CA VAL A 90 1.95 4.55 7.03
C VAL A 90 3.41 4.93 6.84
N GLN A 91 3.69 5.93 5.99
CA GLN A 91 5.05 6.40 5.75
C GLN A 91 5.67 7.01 7.00
N GLN A 92 4.92 7.83 7.75
CA GLN A 92 5.37 8.39 9.02
C GLN A 92 5.66 7.31 10.07
N ALA A 93 4.77 6.31 10.17
CA ALA A 93 4.87 5.25 11.15
C ALA A 93 6.06 4.29 10.90
N THR A 94 6.39 4.03 9.64
CA THR A 94 7.41 3.03 9.25
C THR A 94 8.74 3.64 8.83
N GLY A 95 8.75 4.91 8.42
CA GLY A 95 9.91 5.56 7.81
C GLY A 95 10.25 5.02 6.41
N LEU A 96 9.43 4.13 5.84
CA LEU A 96 9.69 3.49 4.56
C LEU A 96 9.02 4.26 3.40
N PRO A 97 9.56 4.14 2.17
CA PRO A 97 8.83 4.52 0.97
C PRO A 97 7.50 3.76 0.87
N VAL A 98 6.41 4.48 0.61
CA VAL A 98 5.06 3.92 0.42
C VAL A 98 4.58 4.21 -0.99
N PHE A 99 4.11 3.18 -1.67
CA PHE A 99 3.59 3.22 -3.03
C PHE A 99 2.15 2.74 -3.09
N ASP A 100 1.39 3.30 -4.02
CA ASP A 100 0.01 2.93 -4.36
C ASP A 100 -0.32 3.39 -5.79
N PHE A 101 -1.56 3.17 -6.24
CA PHE A 101 -1.95 3.58 -7.60
C PHE A 101 -1.86 5.10 -7.83
N THR A 102 -2.00 5.94 -6.79
CA THR A 102 -1.88 7.40 -6.92
C THR A 102 -0.44 7.80 -7.22
N THR A 103 0.54 7.13 -6.58
CA THR A 103 1.96 7.35 -6.89
C THR A 103 2.29 6.99 -8.35
N MET A 104 1.73 5.89 -8.84
CA MET A 104 1.86 5.46 -10.24
C MET A 104 1.22 6.47 -11.21
N ILE A 105 0.00 6.92 -10.92
CA ILE A 105 -0.69 7.94 -11.74
C ILE A 105 0.12 9.23 -11.77
N ASN A 106 0.64 9.68 -10.62
CA ASN A 106 1.47 10.88 -10.55
C ASN A 106 2.73 10.76 -11.43
N TYR A 107 3.34 9.58 -11.47
CA TYR A 107 4.46 9.30 -12.38
C TYR A 107 4.04 9.37 -13.85
N MET A 108 2.90 8.78 -14.22
CA MET A 108 2.35 8.86 -15.58
C MET A 108 2.02 10.30 -15.98
N VAL A 109 1.42 11.08 -15.08
CA VAL A 109 1.11 12.50 -15.31
C VAL A 109 2.40 13.30 -15.51
N ALA A 110 3.41 13.10 -14.66
CA ALA A 110 4.70 13.78 -14.78
C ALA A 110 5.42 13.49 -16.12
N GLY A 111 5.23 12.30 -16.70
CA GLY A 111 5.73 11.94 -18.02
C GLY A 111 4.98 12.59 -19.18
N ASN A 112 3.65 12.73 -19.07
CA ASN A 112 2.77 13.17 -20.17
C ASN A 112 2.40 14.67 -20.13
N HIS A 113 2.50 15.32 -18.98
CA HIS A 113 2.14 16.73 -18.77
C HIS A 113 3.36 17.55 -18.35
N ARG A 114 4.39 17.56 -19.19
CA ARG A 114 5.64 18.28 -18.93
C ARG A 114 5.40 19.79 -18.94
N LYS A 115 5.85 20.47 -17.88
CA LYS A 115 5.91 21.93 -17.84
C LYS A 115 7.22 22.40 -18.48
N LYS A 116 7.19 23.53 -19.18
CA LYS A 116 8.40 24.21 -19.66
C LYS A 116 9.29 24.50 -18.44
N PHE A 117 10.58 24.22 -18.56
CA PHE A 117 11.56 24.66 -17.57
C PHE A 117 11.68 26.19 -17.63
N ASP A 118 11.45 26.86 -16.49
CA ASP A 118 11.62 28.29 -16.33
C ASP A 118 12.64 28.52 -15.21
N GLY A 119 13.86 28.92 -15.60
CA GLY A 119 15.00 29.09 -14.72
C GLY A 119 16.02 30.02 -15.35
N ILE A 120 16.80 30.71 -14.52
CA ILE A 120 17.84 31.65 -14.95
C ILE A 120 19.14 30.86 -15.11
N PHE A 121 19.79 30.97 -16.28
CA PHE A 121 21.15 30.50 -16.51
C PHE A 121 22.17 31.48 -15.95
#